data_AF-A0A7Y6GEV0-F1
#
_entry.id   AF-A0A7Y6GEV0-F1
#
_cell.length_a   1.000
_cell.length_b   1.000
_cell.length_c   1.000
_cell.angle_alpha   90.00
_cell.angle_beta   90.00
_cell.angle_gamma   90.00
#
_symmetry.space_group_name_H-M   'P 1'
#
loop_
_entity.id
_entity.type
_entity.pdbx_description
1 polymer ?
#
loop_
_entity_poly.entity_id
_entity_poly.type
_entity_poly.pdbx_seq_one_letter_code
_entity_poly.pdbx_strand_id
1 'polypeptide(L)'
;MNDETRTWADVRRRVTELGARPAGGDVFGAHGHGWELADPLTEAQLTDLETQLGVRLPEQYRSFLCEVGAGGAGPAYGVFPVRRVDGRWRWEGDGADLADLTLLSHPFPEHGPDPDVVAALLAERPDEEEYEDIDAFDEEYEAWEERWYEGPLFAPERTAGAIPICHLGCAQREWLVVTGVHRGTVWSDPRADDTDLEPLGMTFADWYLGWLEKAEAQTGA
;
A
#
# COMPACT_ATOMS: atom_id res chain seq x y z
N MET A 1 -4.08 -22.34 -8.00
CA MET A 1 -4.42 -22.17 -9.43
C MET A 1 -5.76 -21.48 -9.48
N ASN A 2 -5.74 -20.16 -9.63
CA ASN A 2 -6.82 -19.33 -10.12
C ASN A 2 -6.12 -18.06 -10.61
N ASP A 3 -5.50 -18.19 -11.78
CA ASP A 3 -4.83 -17.12 -12.51
C ASP A 3 -5.60 -16.92 -13.83
N GLU A 4 -6.90 -16.63 -13.70
CA GLU A 4 -7.75 -16.34 -14.85
C GLU A 4 -7.62 -14.85 -15.19
N THR A 5 -6.55 -14.54 -15.94
CA THR A 5 -6.44 -13.59 -17.05
C THR A 5 -7.27 -12.28 -17.00
N ARG A 6 -7.15 -11.49 -15.93
CA ARG A 6 -7.35 -10.04 -16.08
C ARG A 6 -6.24 -9.51 -16.99
N THR A 7 -6.61 -8.85 -18.09
CA THR A 7 -5.66 -8.34 -19.08
C THR A 7 -5.38 -6.85 -18.88
N TRP A 8 -4.12 -6.45 -19.09
CA TRP A 8 -3.71 -5.05 -19.08
C TRP A 8 -3.88 -4.35 -20.44
N ALA A 9 -4.42 -5.06 -21.43
CA ALA A 9 -4.68 -4.51 -22.75
C ALA A 9 -5.45 -3.19 -22.66
N ASP A 10 -4.95 -2.19 -23.38
CA ASP A 10 -5.50 -0.83 -23.44
C ASP A 10 -5.55 -0.04 -22.12
N VAL A 11 -5.14 -0.59 -20.97
CA VAL A 11 -5.28 0.09 -19.67
C VAL A 11 -4.57 1.43 -19.66
N ARG A 12 -3.33 1.50 -20.15
CA ARG A 12 -2.57 2.76 -20.26
C ARG A 12 -3.30 3.81 -21.13
N ARG A 13 -3.87 3.37 -22.25
CA ARG A 13 -4.68 4.22 -23.14
C ARG A 13 -5.93 4.72 -22.43
N ARG A 14 -6.69 3.83 -21.78
CA ARG A 14 -7.93 4.14 -21.04
C ARG A 14 -7.69 5.17 -19.93
N VAL A 15 -6.64 4.97 -19.11
CA VAL A 15 -6.23 5.92 -18.06
C VAL A 15 -5.91 7.29 -18.65
N THR A 16 -5.17 7.34 -19.75
CA THR A 16 -4.82 8.60 -20.42
C THR A 16 -6.05 9.32 -20.98
N GLU A 17 -6.97 8.57 -21.59
CA GLU A 17 -8.23 9.10 -22.12
C GLU A 17 -9.13 9.65 -21.02
N LEU A 18 -9.23 8.98 -19.86
CA LEU A 18 -9.97 9.47 -18.71
C LEU A 18 -9.39 10.78 -18.16
N GLY A 19 -8.06 10.87 -18.05
CA GLY A 19 -7.40 12.09 -17.59
C GLY A 19 -7.59 13.30 -18.50
N ALA A 20 -7.82 13.08 -19.80
CA ALA A 20 -8.11 14.14 -20.76
C ALA A 20 -9.57 14.64 -20.70
N ARG A 21 -10.46 13.93 -19.99
CA ARG A 21 -11.88 14.31 -19.88
C ARG A 21 -12.06 15.37 -18.80
N PRO A 22 -12.95 16.37 -18.99
CA PRO A 22 -13.29 17.32 -17.94
C PRO A 22 -13.77 16.67 -16.64
N ALA A 23 -14.56 15.60 -16.74
CA ALA A 23 -15.06 14.85 -15.59
C ALA A 23 -13.97 14.01 -14.88
N GLY A 24 -12.79 13.85 -15.48
CA GLY A 24 -11.68 13.11 -14.88
C GLY A 24 -11.16 13.75 -13.58
N GLY A 25 -11.40 15.06 -13.39
CA GLY A 25 -11.08 15.76 -12.14
C GLY A 25 -12.00 15.41 -10.96
N ASP A 26 -13.19 14.85 -11.22
CA ASP A 26 -14.16 14.48 -10.18
C ASP A 26 -13.86 13.11 -9.54
N VAL A 27 -12.96 12.33 -10.15
CA VAL A 27 -12.53 11.03 -9.61
C VAL A 27 -11.68 11.27 -8.36
N PHE A 28 -12.00 10.56 -7.28
CA PHE A 28 -11.28 10.69 -6.02
C PHE A 28 -9.78 10.45 -6.22
N GLY A 29 -8.97 11.39 -5.72
CA GLY A 29 -7.50 11.35 -5.82
C GLY A 29 -6.92 11.69 -7.20
N ALA A 30 -7.75 12.02 -8.20
CA ALA A 30 -7.30 12.44 -9.54
C ALA A 30 -6.32 13.62 -9.53
N HIS A 31 -6.51 14.57 -8.61
CA HIS A 31 -5.59 15.70 -8.43
C HIS A 31 -4.23 15.28 -7.88
N GLY A 32 -4.18 14.16 -7.14
CA GLY A 32 -2.94 13.61 -6.58
C GLY A 32 -2.14 12.83 -7.61
N HIS A 33 -2.77 11.88 -8.31
CA HIS A 33 -2.07 11.05 -9.29
C HIS A 33 -2.00 11.66 -10.70
N GLY A 34 -2.75 12.74 -10.96
CA GLY A 34 -2.68 13.53 -12.20
C GLY A 34 -3.07 12.80 -13.48
N TRP A 35 -3.65 11.60 -13.37
CA TRP A 35 -3.79 10.63 -14.48
C TRP A 35 -2.46 10.30 -15.20
N GLU A 36 -1.33 10.52 -14.54
CA GLU A 36 0.00 10.28 -15.08
C GLU A 36 0.51 8.88 -14.70
N LEU A 37 0.79 8.05 -15.70
CA LEU A 37 1.47 6.76 -15.50
C LEU A 37 2.96 6.91 -15.72
N ALA A 38 3.75 6.32 -14.81
CA ALA A 38 5.19 6.17 -15.04
C ALA A 38 5.44 5.26 -16.25
N ASP A 39 6.60 5.40 -16.89
CA ASP A 39 6.96 4.50 -17.97
C ASP A 39 7.07 3.05 -17.50
N PRO A 40 6.58 2.08 -18.29
CA PRO A 40 6.70 0.68 -17.93
C PRO A 40 8.16 0.24 -17.82
N LEU A 41 8.41 -0.68 -16.91
CA LEU A 41 9.70 -1.33 -16.78
C LEU A 41 9.92 -2.30 -17.94
N THR A 42 11.17 -2.41 -18.39
CA THR A 42 11.59 -3.54 -19.21
C THR A 42 11.73 -4.80 -18.36
N GLU A 43 11.62 -5.98 -18.98
CA GLU A 43 11.89 -7.26 -18.33
C GLU A 43 13.25 -7.32 -17.63
N ALA A 44 14.28 -6.68 -18.20
CA ALA A 44 15.60 -6.61 -17.61
C ALA A 44 15.62 -5.76 -16.33
N GLN A 45 14.95 -4.60 -16.33
CA GLN A 45 14.82 -3.75 -15.14
C GLN A 45 14.04 -4.43 -14.04
N LEU A 46 12.95 -5.09 -14.40
CA LEU A 46 12.13 -5.84 -13.45
C LEU A 46 12.90 -7.03 -12.85
N THR A 47 13.68 -7.75 -13.66
CA THR A 47 14.57 -8.81 -13.16
C THR A 47 15.64 -8.26 -12.21
N ASP A 48 16.21 -7.09 -12.51
CA ASP A 48 17.18 -6.40 -11.65
C ASP A 48 16.54 -5.96 -10.32
N LEU A 49 15.31 -5.46 -10.35
CA LEU A 49 14.48 -5.16 -9.18
C LEU A 49 14.26 -6.42 -8.32
N GLU A 50 13.72 -7.49 -8.90
CA GLU A 50 13.46 -8.75 -8.20
C GLU A 50 14.74 -9.38 -7.63
N THR A 51 15.87 -9.23 -8.33
CA THR A 51 17.19 -9.65 -7.84
C THR A 51 17.61 -8.85 -6.62
N GLN A 52 17.39 -7.53 -6.60
CA GLN A 52 17.68 -6.70 -5.43
C GLN A 52 16.81 -7.12 -4.23
N LEU A 53 15.54 -7.42 -4.46
CA LEU A 53 14.58 -7.78 -3.42
C LEU A 53 14.78 -9.21 -2.90
N GLY A 54 15.47 -10.07 -3.64
CA GLY A 54 15.60 -11.51 -3.32
C GLY A 54 14.29 -12.29 -3.48
N VAL A 55 13.26 -11.70 -4.10
CA VAL A 55 11.95 -12.30 -4.32
C VAL A 55 11.39 -11.92 -5.69
N ARG A 56 10.57 -12.82 -6.24
CA ARG A 56 9.77 -12.54 -7.43
C ARG A 56 8.45 -11.89 -7.05
N LEU A 57 8.09 -10.79 -7.70
CA LEU A 57 6.84 -10.06 -7.47
C LEU A 57 5.61 -10.86 -7.95
N PRO A 58 4.40 -10.61 -7.40
CA PRO A 58 3.17 -11.25 -7.87
C PRO A 58 2.95 -11.07 -9.37
N GLU A 59 2.51 -12.11 -10.08
CA GLU A 59 2.46 -12.11 -11.56
C GLU A 59 1.63 -10.96 -12.14
N GLN A 60 0.49 -10.67 -11.50
CA GLN A 60 -0.37 -9.56 -11.90
C GLN A 60 0.31 -8.19 -11.69
N TYR A 61 1.04 -8.00 -10.60
CA TYR A 61 1.79 -6.77 -10.37
C TYR A 61 3.00 -6.67 -11.31
N ARG A 62 3.68 -7.80 -11.54
CA ARG A 62 4.80 -7.93 -12.46
C ARG A 62 4.41 -7.51 -13.89
N SER A 63 3.31 -8.06 -14.39
CA SER A 63 2.76 -7.70 -15.71
C SER A 63 2.27 -6.25 -15.76
N PHE A 64 1.63 -5.74 -14.70
CA PHE A 64 1.27 -4.32 -14.61
C PHE A 64 2.47 -3.39 -14.77
N LEU A 65 3.58 -3.67 -14.08
CA LEU A 65 4.81 -2.87 -14.15
C LEU A 65 5.42 -2.85 -15.56
N CYS A 66 5.25 -3.92 -16.35
CA CYS A 66 5.77 -4.04 -17.71
C CYS A 66 4.82 -3.51 -18.80
N GLU A 67 3.50 -3.59 -18.58
CA GLU A 67 2.50 -3.31 -19.63
C GLU A 67 1.79 -1.96 -19.43
N VAL A 68 1.53 -1.56 -18.17
CA VAL A 68 0.77 -0.34 -17.85
C VAL A 68 1.72 0.79 -17.48
N GLY A 69 2.59 0.55 -16.50
CA GLY A 69 3.52 1.56 -16.00
C GLY A 69 4.18 1.11 -14.70
N ALA A 70 5.35 1.68 -14.39
CA ALA A 70 6.06 1.42 -13.14
C ALA A 70 5.37 2.03 -11.90
N GLY A 71 4.05 2.27 -11.94
CA GLY A 71 3.24 3.04 -10.98
C GLY A 71 2.64 4.30 -11.61
N GLY A 72 2.15 5.22 -10.77
CA GLY A 72 1.43 6.43 -11.17
C GLY A 72 -0.09 6.27 -11.02
N ALA A 73 -0.85 6.81 -11.97
CA ALA A 73 -2.32 6.83 -11.93
C ALA A 73 -2.96 5.49 -11.57
N GLY A 74 -3.89 5.54 -10.62
CA GLY A 74 -4.51 4.37 -10.01
C GLY A 74 -5.48 4.77 -8.90
N PRO A 75 -5.97 3.79 -8.13
CA PRO A 75 -6.84 4.01 -6.97
C PRO A 75 -6.32 5.09 -6.02
N ALA A 76 -7.23 5.83 -5.41
CA ALA A 76 -6.93 6.96 -4.51
C ALA A 76 -5.87 7.89 -5.10
N TYR A 77 -4.71 8.06 -4.46
CA TYR A 77 -3.65 8.96 -4.90
C TYR A 77 -2.64 8.30 -5.85
N GLY A 78 -2.95 7.11 -6.36
CA GLY A 78 -2.16 6.40 -7.35
C GLY A 78 -1.28 5.30 -6.76
N VAL A 79 -0.83 4.41 -7.66
CA VAL A 79 0.12 3.35 -7.34
C VAL A 79 1.50 3.96 -7.16
N PHE A 80 2.18 3.67 -6.05
CA PHE A 80 3.53 4.17 -5.80
C PHE A 80 4.49 3.80 -6.93
N PRO A 81 5.11 4.80 -7.60
CA PRO A 81 6.09 4.52 -8.63
C PRO A 81 7.32 3.82 -8.04
N VAL A 82 7.73 2.72 -8.68
CA VAL A 82 9.02 2.06 -8.41
C VAL A 82 10.07 2.63 -9.34
N ARG A 83 11.15 3.16 -8.76
CA ARG A 83 12.24 3.81 -9.50
C ARG A 83 13.60 3.34 -9.01
N ARG A 84 14.59 3.43 -9.89
CA ARG A 84 15.99 3.21 -9.54
C ARG A 84 16.67 4.56 -9.30
N VAL A 85 17.01 4.85 -8.05
CA VAL A 85 17.68 6.09 -7.62
C VAL A 85 19.00 5.70 -6.96
N ASP A 86 20.09 6.37 -7.37
CA ASP A 86 21.45 6.09 -6.88
C ASP A 86 21.84 4.60 -6.93
N GLY A 87 21.38 3.93 -8.00
CA GLY A 87 21.65 2.51 -8.25
C GLY A 87 20.78 1.53 -7.47
N ARG A 88 19.89 2.00 -6.59
CA ARG A 88 18.97 1.19 -5.78
C ARG A 88 17.52 1.36 -6.22
N TRP A 89 16.80 0.26 -6.32
CA TRP A 89 15.36 0.29 -6.53
C TRP A 89 14.62 0.60 -5.23
N ARG A 90 13.59 1.44 -5.32
CA ARG A 90 12.67 1.77 -4.23
C ARG A 90 11.33 2.23 -4.78
N TRP A 91 10.29 2.11 -3.96
CA TRP A 91 9.02 2.79 -4.19
C TRP A 91 9.08 4.22 -3.67
N GLU A 92 8.38 5.13 -4.33
CA GLU A 92 8.29 6.54 -3.96
C GLU A 92 6.84 6.91 -3.68
N GLY A 93 6.58 7.50 -2.52
CA GLY A 93 5.24 7.86 -2.06
C GLY A 93 5.20 8.08 -0.55
N ASP A 94 4.13 8.69 -0.06
CA ASP A 94 3.91 8.90 1.38
C ASP A 94 3.69 7.56 2.11
N GLY A 95 4.67 7.16 2.90
CA GLY A 95 4.69 5.87 3.59
C GLY A 95 5.23 4.71 2.75
N ALA A 96 5.87 4.97 1.61
CA ALA A 96 6.54 3.92 0.83
C ALA A 96 7.73 3.28 1.57
N ASP A 97 8.34 4.02 2.49
CA ASP A 97 9.44 3.61 3.37
C ASP A 97 9.00 2.80 4.60
N LEU A 98 7.69 2.64 4.81
CA LEU A 98 7.16 1.78 5.88
C LEU A 98 7.46 0.30 5.67
N ALA A 99 7.74 -0.13 4.43
CA ALA A 99 8.15 -1.51 4.17
C ALA A 99 9.63 -1.70 4.50
N ASP A 100 9.91 -2.62 5.43
CA ASP A 100 11.25 -3.19 5.55
C ASP A 100 11.50 -4.18 4.40
N LEU A 101 12.17 -3.70 3.35
CA LEU A 101 12.50 -4.51 2.18
C LEU A 101 13.42 -5.70 2.50
N THR A 102 14.11 -5.71 3.64
CA THR A 102 14.92 -6.87 4.07
C THR A 102 14.06 -8.05 4.52
N LEU A 103 12.81 -7.80 4.90
CA LEU A 103 11.83 -8.80 5.30
C LEU A 103 10.95 -9.28 4.14
N LEU A 104 11.18 -8.82 2.90
CA LEU A 104 10.26 -9.13 1.79
C LEU A 104 10.28 -10.61 1.36
N SER A 105 11.36 -11.35 1.65
CA SER A 105 11.44 -12.81 1.46
C SER A 105 10.82 -13.61 2.60
N HIS A 106 10.40 -12.97 3.68
CA HIS A 106 9.71 -13.62 4.79
C HIS A 106 8.21 -13.68 4.44
N PRO A 107 7.50 -14.77 4.79
CA PRO A 107 6.07 -14.87 4.51
C PRO A 107 5.30 -13.82 5.31
N PHE A 108 4.33 -13.17 4.65
CA PHE A 108 3.35 -12.32 5.31
C PHE A 108 2.57 -13.11 6.36
N PRO A 109 2.40 -12.57 7.59
CA PRO A 109 1.78 -13.29 8.68
C PRO A 109 0.32 -13.64 8.38
N GLU A 110 -0.09 -14.87 8.72
CA GLU A 110 -1.49 -15.33 8.55
C GLU A 110 -2.43 -14.78 9.62
N HIS A 111 -1.87 -14.29 10.72
CA HIS A 111 -2.61 -13.85 11.89
C HIS A 111 -2.13 -12.50 12.39
N GLY A 112 -3.06 -11.79 13.03
CA GLY A 112 -2.84 -10.54 13.72
C GLY A 112 -1.84 -10.61 14.88
N PRO A 113 -1.51 -9.46 15.49
CA PRO A 113 -0.96 -9.48 16.85
C PRO A 113 -1.98 -10.14 17.79
N ASP A 114 -1.53 -10.56 18.97
CA ASP A 114 -2.44 -11.05 20.00
C ASP A 114 -3.40 -9.91 20.42
N PRO A 115 -4.72 -10.07 20.21
CA PRO A 115 -5.68 -9.01 20.51
C PRO A 115 -5.73 -8.66 22.00
N ASP A 116 -5.44 -9.60 22.89
CA ASP A 116 -5.42 -9.34 24.34
C ASP A 116 -4.22 -8.46 24.71
N VAL A 117 -3.08 -8.61 24.01
CA VAL A 117 -1.90 -7.77 24.21
C VAL A 117 -2.15 -6.35 23.69
N VAL A 118 -2.76 -6.22 22.51
CA VAL A 118 -3.12 -4.91 21.95
C VAL A 118 -4.13 -4.19 22.85
N ALA A 119 -5.18 -4.90 23.29
CA ALA A 119 -6.19 -4.33 24.17
C ALA A 119 -5.63 -3.91 25.54
N ALA A 120 -4.70 -4.69 26.11
CA ALA A 120 -4.04 -4.33 27.35
C ALA A 120 -3.23 -3.05 27.21
N LEU A 121 -2.46 -2.90 26.13
CA LEU A 121 -1.67 -1.69 25.89
C LEU A 121 -2.55 -0.47 25.63
N LEU A 122 -3.65 -0.61 24.89
CA LEU A 122 -4.64 0.46 24.70
C LEU A 122 -5.29 0.90 26.02
N ALA A 123 -5.56 -0.04 26.93
CA ALA A 123 -6.16 0.26 28.23
C ALA A 123 -5.21 1.03 29.16
N GLU A 124 -3.91 1.04 28.88
CA GLU A 124 -2.90 1.82 29.59
C GLU A 124 -2.74 3.25 29.04
N ARG A 125 -3.50 3.64 28.00
CA ARG A 125 -3.41 4.98 27.41
C ARG A 125 -3.80 6.04 28.44
N PRO A 126 -2.93 7.03 28.72
CA PRO A 126 -3.26 8.13 29.63
C PRO A 126 -4.49 8.91 29.15
N ASP A 127 -5.40 9.21 30.08
CA ASP A 127 -6.55 10.09 29.85
C ASP A 127 -6.22 11.48 30.39
N GLU A 128 -6.24 12.50 29.53
CA GLU A 128 -5.93 13.89 29.89
C GLU A 128 -6.80 14.39 31.06
N GLU A 129 -8.05 13.92 31.18
CA GLU A 129 -8.97 14.33 32.24
C GLU A 129 -8.53 13.85 33.64
N GLU A 130 -7.64 12.87 33.74
CA GLU A 130 -7.12 12.34 35.01
C GLU A 130 -5.93 13.14 35.57
N TYR A 131 -5.40 14.11 34.81
CA TYR A 131 -4.21 14.87 35.18
C TYR A 131 -4.54 16.33 35.49
N GLU A 132 -4.01 16.85 36.60
CA GLU A 132 -4.09 18.29 36.92
C GLU A 132 -2.96 19.09 36.25
N ASP A 133 -1.87 18.42 35.89
CA ASP A 133 -0.67 19.00 35.30
C ASP A 133 -0.47 18.43 33.89
N ILE A 134 -0.51 19.33 32.90
CA ILE A 134 -0.37 18.96 31.48
C ILE A 134 1.03 18.44 31.16
N ASP A 135 2.07 18.95 31.82
CA ASP A 135 3.44 18.51 31.57
C ASP A 135 3.63 17.05 32.00
N ALA A 136 2.93 16.61 33.05
CA ALA A 136 2.94 15.22 33.52
C ALA A 136 2.12 14.29 32.62
N PHE A 137 0.98 14.78 32.08
CA PHE A 137 0.21 14.04 31.07
C PHE A 137 1.05 13.82 29.81
N ASP A 138 1.68 14.87 29.29
CA ASP A 138 2.49 14.81 28.07
C ASP A 138 3.63 13.79 28.21
N GLU A 139 4.36 13.77 29.35
CA GLU A 139 5.44 12.81 29.60
C GLU A 139 4.95 11.35 29.60
N GLU A 140 3.85 11.04 30.29
CA GLU A 140 3.29 9.69 30.34
C GLU A 140 2.65 9.28 29.00
N TYR A 141 2.03 10.23 28.29
CA TYR A 141 1.46 9.99 26.98
C TYR A 141 2.54 9.69 25.95
N GLU A 142 3.63 10.45 25.91
CA GLU A 142 4.79 10.18 25.06
C GLU A 142 5.39 8.80 25.35
N ALA A 143 5.55 8.43 26.62
CA ALA A 143 6.06 7.11 27.01
C ALA A 143 5.10 5.96 26.64
N TRP A 144 3.79 6.20 26.66
CA TRP A 144 2.81 5.25 26.15
C TRP A 144 2.84 5.16 24.62
N GLU A 145 2.94 6.31 23.93
CA GLU A 145 2.97 6.42 22.47
C GLU A 145 4.19 5.70 21.88
N GLU A 146 5.37 5.85 22.49
CA GLU A 146 6.58 5.10 22.10
C GLU A 146 6.34 3.59 22.19
N ARG A 147 5.77 3.10 23.31
CA ARG A 147 5.41 1.68 23.48
C ARG A 147 4.34 1.23 22.49
N TRP A 148 3.42 2.11 22.10
CA TRP A 148 2.37 1.83 21.12
C TRP A 148 2.96 1.61 19.73
N TYR A 149 3.80 2.54 19.25
CA TYR A 149 4.39 2.48 17.92
C TYR A 149 5.59 1.53 17.79
N GLU A 150 6.28 1.21 18.88
CA GLU A 150 7.22 0.08 18.92
C GLU A 150 6.53 -1.25 19.25
N GLY A 151 5.22 -1.20 19.49
CA GLY A 151 4.40 -2.29 19.96
C GLY A 151 4.02 -3.32 18.89
N PRO A 152 3.23 -4.33 19.29
CA PRO A 152 2.93 -5.49 18.44
C PRO A 152 2.14 -5.14 17.17
N LEU A 153 1.43 -4.01 17.12
CA LEU A 153 0.66 -3.58 15.94
C LEU A 153 1.57 -3.02 14.81
N PHE A 154 2.68 -2.39 15.18
CA PHE A 154 3.56 -1.67 14.26
C PHE A 154 4.93 -2.33 14.07
N ALA A 155 5.22 -3.41 14.78
CA ALA A 155 6.44 -4.20 14.59
C ALA A 155 6.69 -4.53 13.10
N PRO A 156 7.92 -4.43 12.57
CA PRO A 156 8.22 -4.64 11.15
C PRO A 156 7.72 -5.99 10.61
N GLU A 157 7.75 -7.04 11.45
CA GLU A 157 7.30 -8.39 11.12
C GLU A 157 5.81 -8.45 10.76
N ARG A 158 5.00 -7.47 11.20
CA ARG A 158 3.58 -7.36 10.84
C ARG A 158 3.34 -7.14 9.36
N THR A 159 4.33 -6.56 8.67
CA THR A 159 4.27 -6.27 7.23
C THR A 159 5.36 -6.98 6.44
N ALA A 160 6.04 -7.95 7.07
CA ALA A 160 6.97 -8.83 6.39
C ALA A 160 6.33 -9.43 5.12
N GLY A 161 7.10 -9.53 4.03
CA GLY A 161 6.56 -10.08 2.78
C GLY A 161 5.52 -9.21 2.08
N ALA A 162 5.30 -7.95 2.47
CA ALA A 162 4.40 -7.02 1.80
C ALA A 162 5.08 -5.67 1.49
N ILE A 163 4.50 -4.94 0.53
CA ILE A 163 4.91 -3.57 0.19
C ILE A 163 3.68 -2.65 0.16
N PRO A 164 3.77 -1.40 0.65
CA PRO A 164 2.72 -0.44 0.43
C PRO A 164 2.72 -0.05 -1.05
N ILE A 165 1.54 0.04 -1.65
CA ILE A 165 1.38 0.32 -3.08
C ILE A 165 0.58 1.60 -3.33
N CYS A 166 -0.10 2.16 -2.33
CA CYS A 166 -0.94 3.33 -2.45
C CYS A 166 -1.14 3.98 -1.07
N HIS A 167 -1.27 5.31 -1.02
CA HIS A 167 -1.77 6.00 0.17
C HIS A 167 -3.20 6.49 -0.05
N LEU A 168 -4.01 6.43 1.00
CA LEU A 168 -5.41 6.87 0.99
C LEU A 168 -5.59 8.26 1.61
N GLY A 169 -4.51 8.88 2.09
CA GLY A 169 -4.56 10.02 3.01
C GLY A 169 -4.64 9.55 4.47
N CYS A 170 -4.64 10.47 5.43
CA CYS A 170 -4.79 10.18 6.87
C CYS A 170 -3.89 9.05 7.40
N ALA A 171 -2.66 8.93 6.88
CA ALA A 171 -1.73 7.86 7.20
C ALA A 171 -2.24 6.42 6.92
N GLN A 172 -3.27 6.25 6.11
CA GLN A 172 -3.75 4.93 5.65
C GLN A 172 -3.11 4.54 4.32
N ARG A 173 -2.82 3.24 4.17
CA ARG A 173 -2.17 2.67 2.99
C ARG A 173 -2.88 1.41 2.53
N GLU A 174 -2.71 1.09 1.25
CA GLU A 174 -3.01 -0.25 0.74
C GLU A 174 -1.70 -0.97 0.46
N TRP A 175 -1.64 -2.24 0.87
CA TRP A 175 -0.45 -3.09 0.81
C TRP A 175 -0.66 -4.26 -0.15
N LEU A 176 0.35 -4.57 -0.94
CA LEU A 176 0.41 -5.78 -1.76
C LEU A 176 1.25 -6.85 -1.07
N VAL A 177 0.66 -8.01 -0.83
CA VAL A 177 1.40 -9.16 -0.32
C VAL A 177 2.24 -9.80 -1.44
N VAL A 178 3.55 -9.88 -1.23
CA VAL A 178 4.55 -10.41 -2.17
C VAL A 178 4.92 -11.87 -1.85
N THR A 179 4.99 -12.22 -0.57
CA THR A 179 5.45 -13.53 -0.09
C THR A 179 4.49 -14.12 0.95
N GLY A 180 4.24 -15.43 0.91
CA GLY A 180 3.33 -16.12 1.84
C GLY A 180 2.03 -16.60 1.19
N VAL A 181 1.08 -17.06 2.03
CA VAL A 181 -0.18 -17.68 1.56
C VAL A 181 -1.14 -16.68 0.92
N HIS A 182 -1.04 -15.40 1.29
CA HIS A 182 -1.85 -14.30 0.77
C HIS A 182 -1.22 -13.62 -0.46
N ARG A 183 -0.16 -14.18 -1.03
CA ARG A 183 0.59 -13.61 -2.16
C ARG A 183 -0.32 -13.16 -3.32
N GLY A 184 -0.14 -11.91 -3.73
CA GLY A 184 -0.86 -11.26 -4.84
C GLY A 184 -2.17 -10.59 -4.43
N THR A 185 -2.55 -10.64 -3.15
CA THR A 185 -3.73 -9.95 -2.62
C THR A 185 -3.41 -8.58 -2.06
N VAL A 186 -4.41 -7.69 -2.07
CA VAL A 186 -4.31 -6.33 -1.53
C VAL A 186 -4.98 -6.26 -0.16
N TRP A 187 -4.34 -5.56 0.77
CA TRP A 187 -4.76 -5.37 2.15
C TRP A 187 -4.87 -3.89 2.47
N SER A 188 -5.84 -3.53 3.31
CA SER A 188 -5.97 -2.20 3.90
C SER A 188 -5.15 -2.13 5.18
N ASP A 189 -4.54 -0.98 5.42
CA ASP A 189 -3.80 -0.68 6.65
C ASP A 189 -4.47 0.45 7.42
N PRO A 190 -5.43 0.10 8.31
CA PRO A 190 -6.08 1.03 9.22
C PRO A 190 -5.35 1.15 10.57
N ARG A 191 -4.05 0.80 10.67
CA ARG A 191 -3.32 0.84 11.95
C ARG A 191 -3.23 2.24 12.55
N ALA A 192 -3.30 3.29 11.73
CA ALA A 192 -3.45 4.66 12.21
C ALA A 192 -4.75 4.90 13.02
N ASP A 193 -5.75 4.03 12.85
CA ASP A 193 -7.01 3.98 13.59
C ASP A 193 -7.01 2.82 14.62
N ASP A 194 -5.84 2.45 15.14
CA ASP A 194 -5.62 1.42 16.18
C ASP A 194 -6.12 0.00 15.83
N THR A 195 -6.29 -0.30 14.53
CA THR A 195 -6.81 -1.58 14.02
C THR A 195 -5.77 -2.31 13.16
N ASP A 196 -5.72 -3.64 13.19
CA ASP A 196 -4.76 -4.43 12.39
C ASP A 196 -5.05 -4.38 10.87
N LEU A 197 -4.10 -4.86 10.06
CA LEU A 197 -4.28 -4.96 8.61
C LEU A 197 -5.45 -5.89 8.26
N GLU A 198 -6.24 -5.50 7.26
CA GLU A 198 -7.43 -6.25 6.83
C GLU A 198 -7.36 -6.61 5.34
N PRO A 199 -7.71 -7.83 4.92
CA PRO A 199 -7.73 -8.19 3.52
C PRO A 199 -8.87 -7.48 2.80
N LEU A 200 -8.60 -6.87 1.63
CA LEU A 200 -9.67 -6.33 0.77
C LEU A 200 -10.44 -7.43 0.02
N GLY A 201 -9.98 -8.69 0.09
CA GLY A 201 -10.54 -9.80 -0.66
C GLY A 201 -10.32 -9.69 -2.17
N MET A 202 -9.33 -8.89 -2.60
CA MET A 202 -9.03 -8.59 -4.00
C MET A 202 -7.60 -8.98 -4.34
N THR A 203 -7.39 -9.47 -5.57
CA THR A 203 -6.05 -9.50 -6.16
C THR A 203 -5.63 -8.10 -6.61
N PHE A 204 -4.33 -7.89 -6.88
CA PHE A 204 -3.85 -6.61 -7.42
C PHE A 204 -4.64 -6.19 -8.68
N ALA A 205 -4.90 -7.13 -9.60
CA ALA A 205 -5.64 -6.83 -10.81
C ALA A 205 -7.13 -6.54 -10.55
N ASP A 206 -7.75 -7.20 -9.56
CA ASP A 206 -9.11 -6.87 -9.13
C ASP A 206 -9.22 -5.44 -8.62
N TRP A 207 -8.26 -5.07 -7.76
CA TRP A 207 -8.19 -3.76 -7.14
C TRP A 207 -7.98 -2.64 -8.18
N TYR A 208 -6.98 -2.77 -9.06
CA TYR A 208 -6.67 -1.71 -10.03
C TYR A 208 -7.76 -1.56 -11.11
N LEU A 209 -8.18 -2.66 -11.73
CA LEU A 209 -9.17 -2.60 -12.81
C LEU A 209 -10.56 -2.24 -12.28
N GLY A 210 -10.90 -2.66 -11.05
CA GLY A 210 -12.14 -2.25 -10.41
C GLY A 210 -12.22 -0.74 -10.16
N TRP A 211 -11.09 -0.09 -9.85
CA TRP A 211 -11.04 1.38 -9.82
C TRP A 211 -11.23 1.98 -11.21
N LEU A 212 -10.54 1.46 -12.22
CA LEU A 212 -10.62 1.99 -13.59
C LEU A 212 -12.06 1.93 -14.12
N GLU A 213 -12.74 0.80 -13.93
CA GLU A 213 -14.15 0.61 -14.31
C GLU A 213 -15.09 1.59 -13.56
N LYS A 214 -14.86 1.81 -12.27
CA LYS A 214 -15.63 2.79 -11.49
C LYS A 214 -15.40 4.21 -11.99
N ALA A 215 -14.16 4.57 -12.33
CA ALA A 215 -13.82 5.87 -12.86
C ALA A 215 -14.44 6.09 -14.26
N GLU A 216 -14.45 5.08 -15.12
CA GLU A 216 -15.15 5.12 -16.42
C GLU A 216 -16.66 5.36 -16.22
N ALA A 217 -17.29 4.61 -15.32
CA ALA A 217 -18.70 4.78 -15.01
C ALA A 217 -19.02 6.17 -14.46
N GLN A 218 -18.19 6.71 -13.56
CA GLN A 218 -18.35 8.05 -12.97
C GLN A 218 -18.21 9.15 -14.02
N THR A 219 -17.30 8.99 -14.98
CA THR A 219 -16.99 10.00 -16.01
C THR A 219 -17.82 9.83 -17.29
N GLY A 220 -18.70 8.83 -17.35
CA GLY A 220 -19.54 8.51 -18.50
C GLY A 220 -18.73 8.08 -19.74
N ALA A 221 -17.62 7.37 -19.52
CA ALA A 221 -16.74 6.86 -20.57
C ALA A 221 -17.22 5.54 -21.18
#